data_AF-A0AB33BA70-F1
#
_entry.id   AF-A0AB33BA70-F1
#
_cell.length_a   1.000
_cell.length_b   1.000
_cell.length_c   1.000
_cell.angle_alpha   90.00
_cell.angle_beta   90.00
_cell.angle_gamma   90.00
#
_symmetry.space_group_name_H-M   'P 1'
#
loop_
_entity.id
_entity.type
_entity.pdbx_description
1 polymer ?
#
loop_
_entity_poly.entity_id
_entity_poly.type
_entity_poly.pdbx_seq_one_letter_code
_entity_poly.pdbx_strand_id
1 'polypeptide(L)'
;MKFRDFILNMTPDELNQYAKAAGTTTGYLKTHLLYGYKEPRRNLRKALAEHSDGKVSEQEVLQHFGLYPTSNLLNQNGNEVART
;
A
#
# COMPACT_ATOMS: atom_id res chain seq x y z
N MET A 1 -0.39 -4.53 -6.12
CA MET A 1 -0.89 -3.19 -6.49
C MET A 1 -0.43 -2.24 -5.40
N LYS A 2 0.19 -1.10 -5.75
CA LYS A 2 0.71 -0.17 -4.74
C LYS A 2 -0.43 0.42 -3.92
N PHE A 3 -0.31 0.42 -2.59
CA PHE A 3 -1.32 0.96 -1.68
C PHE A 3 -1.68 2.43 -2.00
N ARG A 4 -0.69 3.25 -2.36
CA ARG A 4 -0.92 4.62 -2.83
C ARG A 4 -1.86 4.69 -4.03
N ASP A 5 -1.58 3.86 -5.03
CA ASP A 5 -2.33 3.85 -6.29
C ASP A 5 -3.77 3.40 -6.06
N PHE A 6 -3.96 2.40 -5.20
CA PHE A 6 -5.26 1.95 -4.76
C PHE A 6 -6.11 3.07 -4.14
N ILE A 7 -5.54 3.86 -3.24
CA ILE A 7 -6.26 5.00 -2.63
C ILE A 7 -6.57 6.10 -3.66
N LEU A 8 -5.68 6.35 -4.61
CA LEU A 8 -5.87 7.39 -5.64
C LEU A 8 -6.92 7.01 -6.69
N ASN A 9 -7.14 5.73 -6.93
CA ASN A 9 -8.16 5.24 -7.86
C ASN A 9 -9.57 5.20 -7.25
N MET A 10 -9.73 5.42 -5.94
CA MET A 10 -11.04 5.45 -5.29
C MET A 10 -11.75 6.79 -5.46
N THR A 11 -13.07 6.73 -5.63
CA THR A 11 -13.92 7.92 -5.47
C THR A 11 -13.98 8.38 -4.00
N PRO A 12 -14.38 9.63 -3.72
CA PRO A 12 -14.50 10.13 -2.36
C PRO A 12 -15.45 9.31 -1.47
N ASP A 13 -16.50 8.72 -2.06
CA ASP A 13 -17.47 7.88 -1.36
C ASP A 13 -16.87 6.51 -1.01
N GLU A 14 -16.26 5.83 -1.99
CA GLU A 14 -15.55 4.56 -1.76
C GLU A 14 -14.44 4.70 -0.72
N LEU A 15 -13.69 5.80 -0.77
CA LEU A 15 -12.65 6.08 0.21
C LEU A 15 -13.23 6.25 1.62
N ASN A 16 -14.42 6.86 1.75
CA ASN A 16 -15.10 7.02 3.03
C ASN A 16 -15.57 5.67 3.58
N GLN A 17 -16.22 4.87 2.75
CA GLN A 17 -16.63 3.52 3.12
C GLN A 17 -15.44 2.64 3.52
N TYR A 18 -14.37 2.68 2.73
CA TYR A 18 -13.12 1.96 3.01
C TYR A 18 -12.48 2.41 4.33
N ALA A 19 -12.38 3.73 4.56
CA ALA A 19 -11.85 4.27 5.81
C ALA A 19 -12.65 3.78 7.01
N LYS A 20 -13.98 3.86 6.93
CA LYS A 20 -14.88 3.45 8.01
C LYS A 20 -14.78 1.96 8.29
N ALA A 21 -14.73 1.13 7.24
CA ALA A 21 -14.56 -0.31 7.36
C ALA A 21 -13.21 -0.67 8.00
N ALA A 22 -12.11 -0.02 7.58
CA ALA A 22 -10.79 -0.23 8.15
C ALA A 22 -10.60 0.38 9.56
N GLY A 23 -11.61 1.06 10.13
CA GLY A 23 -11.53 1.68 11.46
C GLY A 23 -10.69 2.96 11.49
N THR A 24 -10.66 3.71 10.39
CA THR A 24 -9.94 4.99 10.25
C THR A 24 -10.81 6.07 9.61
N THR A 25 -10.22 7.21 9.24
CA THR A 25 -10.91 8.32 8.57
C THR A 25 -10.26 8.64 7.22
N THR A 26 -11.04 9.20 6.30
CA THR A 26 -10.54 9.66 4.99
C THR A 26 -9.43 10.70 5.13
N GLY A 27 -9.52 11.57 6.14
CA GLY A 27 -8.47 12.54 6.48
C GLY A 27 -7.17 11.85 6.91
N TYR A 28 -7.25 10.82 7.75
CA TYR A 28 -6.08 10.04 8.15
C TYR A 28 -5.44 9.32 6.96
N LEU A 29 -6.26 8.76 6.06
CA LEU A 29 -5.79 8.15 4.82
C LEU A 29 -5.06 9.14 3.92
N LYS A 30 -5.68 10.27 3.58
CA LYS A 30 -5.10 11.25 2.65
C LYS A 30 -3.90 12.00 3.23
N THR A 31 -3.93 12.33 4.51
CA THR A 31 -2.87 13.14 5.14
C THR A 31 -1.69 12.28 5.61
N HIS A 32 -1.95 11.11 6.18
CA HIS A 32 -0.90 10.32 6.81
C HIS A 32 -0.51 9.07 6.01
N LEU A 33 -1.49 8.26 5.62
CA LEU A 33 -1.21 6.96 5.00
C LEU A 33 -0.74 7.12 3.54
N LEU A 34 -1.39 7.99 2.77
CA LEU A 34 -1.09 8.21 1.34
C LEU A 34 0.34 8.71 1.11
N TYR A 35 0.83 9.58 1.99
CA TYR A 35 2.18 10.15 1.90
C TYR A 35 3.22 9.41 2.75
N GLY A 36 2.82 8.35 3.46
CA GLY A 36 3.77 7.57 4.28
C GLY A 36 4.21 8.26 5.58
N TYR A 37 3.48 9.29 6.05
CA TYR A 37 3.89 10.10 7.20
C TYR A 37 3.71 9.40 8.55
N LYS A 38 2.63 8.60 8.72
CA LYS A 38 2.46 7.75 9.90
C LYS A 38 2.23 6.31 9.52
N GLU A 39 3.06 5.44 10.10
CA GLU A 39 2.90 4.00 9.97
C GLU A 39 1.60 3.51 10.65
N PRO A 40 0.77 2.73 9.94
CA PRO A 40 -0.40 2.12 10.53
C PRO A 40 0.02 1.02 11.52
N ARG A 41 -0.61 1.01 12.70
CA ARG A 41 -0.47 -0.10 13.66
C ARG A 41 -0.89 -1.42 13.02
N ARG A 42 -0.38 -2.54 13.54
CA ARG A 42 -0.67 -3.90 13.04
C ARG A 42 -2.16 -4.17 12.79
N ASN A 43 -3.03 -3.77 13.72
CA ASN A 43 -4.49 -3.97 13.57
C ASN A 43 -5.07 -3.15 12.42
N LEU A 44 -4.65 -1.89 12.27
CA LEU A 44 -5.10 -1.03 11.18
C LEU A 44 -4.58 -1.56 9.83
N ARG A 45 -3.33 -2.01 9.77
CA ARG A 45 -2.75 -2.60 8.56
C ARG A 45 -3.52 -3.86 8.11
N LYS A 46 -3.87 -4.74 9.04
CA LYS A 46 -4.71 -5.91 8.77
C LYS A 46 -6.08 -5.49 8.23
N ALA A 47 -6.75 -4.57 8.92
CA ALA A 47 -8.06 -4.07 8.48
C ALA A 47 -8.00 -3.43 7.08
N LEU A 48 -6.94 -2.67 6.76
CA LEU A 48 -6.73 -2.10 5.43
C LEU A 48 -6.60 -3.19 4.35
N ALA A 49 -5.89 -4.27 4.64
CA ALA A 49 -5.75 -5.40 3.71
C ALA A 49 -7.06 -6.17 3.57
N GLU A 50 -7.71 -6.52 4.67
CA GLU A 50 -8.99 -7.27 4.69
C GLU A 50 -10.11 -6.52 3.95
N HIS A 51 -10.25 -5.22 4.19
CA HIS A 51 -11.29 -4.40 3.55
C HIS A 51 -10.92 -3.89 2.14
N SER A 52 -9.74 -4.24 1.63
CA SER A 52 -9.36 -3.89 0.26
C SER A 52 -9.75 -4.96 -0.77
N ASP A 53 -10.53 -5.97 -0.37
CA ASP A 53 -11.06 -7.02 -1.26
C ASP A 53 -9.93 -7.74 -2.03
N GLY A 54 -8.80 -7.97 -1.36
CA GLY A 54 -7.61 -8.59 -1.96
C GLY A 54 -6.81 -7.69 -2.91
N LYS A 55 -7.23 -6.44 -3.16
CA LYS A 55 -6.50 -5.49 -4.02
C LYS A 55 -5.19 -5.03 -3.39
N VAL A 56 -5.13 -4.94 -2.06
CA VAL A 56 -3.92 -4.59 -1.31
C VAL A 56 -3.67 -5.60 -0.21
N SER A 57 -2.43 -6.07 -0.08
CA SER A 57 -1.99 -6.94 1.02
C SER A 57 -1.23 -6.16 2.09
N GLU A 58 -1.10 -6.71 3.30
CA GLU A 58 -0.29 -6.09 4.37
C GLU A 58 1.14 -5.76 3.90
N GLN A 59 1.73 -6.62 3.06
CA GLN A 59 3.06 -6.41 2.47
C GLN A 59 3.09 -5.17 1.57
N GLU A 60 2.07 -4.95 0.73
CA GLU A 60 1.99 -3.78 -0.15
C GLU A 60 1.80 -2.48 0.67
N VAL A 61 1.06 -2.56 1.78
CA VAL A 61 0.97 -1.45 2.74
C VAL A 61 2.36 -1.18 3.34
N LEU A 62 3.05 -2.19 3.87
CA LEU A 62 4.39 -2.03 4.46
C LEU A 62 5.42 -1.51 3.45
N GLN A 63 5.35 -1.98 2.21
CA GLN A 63 6.20 -1.56 1.10
C GLN A 63 6.04 -0.07 0.81
N HIS A 64 4.82 0.45 0.90
CA HIS A 64 4.54 1.89 0.75
C HIS A 64 5.22 2.74 1.84
N PHE A 65 5.40 2.20 3.05
CA PHE A 65 6.15 2.86 4.13
C PHE A 65 7.66 2.55 4.11
N GLY A 66 8.16 1.79 3.12
CA GLY A 66 9.58 1.40 3.05
C GLY A 66 10.00 0.35 4.09
N LEU A 67 9.04 -0.29 4.75
CA LEU A 67 9.26 -1.29 5.82
C LEU A 67 9.32 -2.72 5.28
N TYR A 68 8.96 -2.90 4.01
CA TYR A 68 9.05 -4.16 3.31
C TYR A 68 9.81 -3.93 2.00
N PRO A 69 10.77 -4.80 1.65
CA PRO A 69 11.46 -4.67 0.39
C PRO A 69 10.43 -4.68 -0.74
N THR A 70 10.50 -3.67 -1.60
CA THR A 70 9.93 -3.80 -2.94
C THR A 70 10.63 -5.00 -3.56
N SER A 71 9.86 -6.02 -3.97
CA SER A 71 10.36 -7.12 -4.79
C SER A 71 10.72 -6.62 -6.19
N ASN A 72 11.45 -5.52 -6.30
CA ASN A 72 12.25 -5.25 -7.46
C ASN A 72 13.49 -6.11 -7.29
N LEU A 73 13.35 -7.40 -7.63
CA LEU A 73 14.48 -8.22 -8.06
C LEU A 73 15.03 -7.58 -9.34
N LEU A 74 15.58 -6.37 -9.23
CA LEU A 74 16.62 -5.92 -10.13
C LEU A 74 17.74 -6.91 -9.88
N ASN A 75 17.85 -7.84 -10.83
CA ASN A 75 18.98 -8.74 -10.98
C ASN A 75 20.27 -8.01 -10.59
N GLN A 76 20.77 -8.28 -9.38
CA GLN A 76 22.01 -7.68 -8.87
C GLN A 76 23.24 -8.31 -9.54
N ASN A 77 23.04 -9.21 -10.51
CA ASN A 77 24.11 -9.77 -11.31
C ASN A 77 24.18 -8.96 -12.61
N GLY A 78 25.15 -8.05 -12.68
CA GLY A 78 25.53 -7.26 -13.85
C GLY A 78 26.11 -8.12 -14.97
N ASN A 79 25.35 -9.10 -15.45
CA ASN A 79 25.72 -9.97 -16.53
C ASN A 79 24.83 -9.56 -17.71
N GLU A 80 25.35 -8.65 -18.52
CA GLU A 80 24.89 -8.50 -19.89
C GLU A 80 24.85 -9.88 -20.54
N VAL A 81 23.66 -10.32 -20.95
CA VAL A 81 23.53 -11.51 -21.78
C VAL A 81 24.19 -11.20 -23.11
N ALA A 82 25.47 -11.58 -23.22
CA ALA A 82 26.23 -11.54 -24.45
C ALA A 82 25.43 -12.30 -25.52
N ARG A 83 24.90 -11.55 -26.48
CA ARG A 83 24.28 -12.10 -27.68
C ARG A 83 25.41 -12.54 -28.62
N THR A 84 25.54 -13.84 -28.86
CA THR A 84 26.14 -14.37 -30.09
C THR A 84 25.47 -15.68 -30.45
#